data_AF-A0A8C2G3P0-F1
#
_entry.id   AF-A0A8C2G3P0-F1
#
_cell.length_a   1.000
_cell.length_b   1.000
_cell.length_c   1.000
_cell.angle_alpha   90.00
_cell.angle_beta   90.00
_cell.angle_gamma   90.00
#
_symmetry.space_group_name_H-M   'P 1'
#
loop_
_entity.id
_entity.type
_entity.pdbx_description
1 polymer ?
#
loop_
_entity_poly.entity_id
_entity_poly.type
_entity_poly.pdbx_seq_one_letter_code
_entity_poly.pdbx_strand_id
1 'polypeptide(L)'
;MNNIIILIWTLLCCIKGSSGQITVTQTPAVQTTELGKTVVMRCTASTPLTGCTPPCLSWYLQKPGEAPKLLISYATSRYTGTPS
;
A
#
# COMPACT_ATOMS: atom_id res chain seq x y z
N MET A 1 25.39 -0.43 40.04
CA MET A 1 24.70 -1.53 39.33
C MET A 1 23.20 -1.27 39.15
N ASN A 2 22.46 -0.81 40.18
CA ASN A 2 21.00 -0.65 40.12
C ASN A 2 20.50 0.37 39.06
N ASN A 3 21.18 1.52 38.91
CA ASN A 3 20.73 2.60 38.02
C ASN A 3 20.91 2.27 36.53
N ILE A 4 21.94 1.49 36.18
CA ILE A 4 22.20 1.04 34.81
C ILE A 4 21.11 0.06 34.36
N ILE A 5 20.70 -0.84 35.25
CA ILE A 5 19.61 -1.79 35.00
C ILE A 5 18.30 -1.04 34.76
N ILE A 6 17.97 -0.06 35.61
CA ILE A 6 16.78 0.79 35.45
C ILE A 6 16.80 1.51 34.09
N LEU A 7 17.93 2.12 33.72
CA LEU A 7 18.07 2.80 32.41
C LEU A 7 17.85 1.85 31.24
N ILE A 8 18.40 0.63 31.27
CA ILE A 8 18.22 -0.38 30.21
C ILE A 8 16.74 -0.77 30.06
N TRP A 9 16.03 -1.03 31.17
CA TRP A 9 14.60 -1.37 31.12
C TRP A 9 13.74 -0.21 30.63
N THR A 10 14.07 1.01 31.05
CA THR A 10 13.37 2.22 30.61
C THR A 10 13.58 2.45 29.11
N LEU A 11 14.81 2.28 28.62
CA LEU A 11 15.15 2.41 27.20
C LEU A 11 14.46 1.32 26.36
N LEU A 12 14.47 0.06 26.80
CA LEU A 12 13.77 -1.04 26.11
C LEU A 12 12.26 -0.81 26.00
N CYS A 13 11.66 -0.14 27.00
CA CYS A 13 10.25 0.24 26.97
C CYS A 13 9.97 1.29 25.88
N CYS A 14 10.86 2.26 25.71
CA CYS A 14 10.68 3.38 24.77
C CYS A 14 10.89 3.02 23.29
N ILE A 15 11.50 1.87 22.96
CA ILE A 15 11.76 1.45 21.56
C ILE A 15 10.62 0.56 21.01
N LYS A 16 9.46 0.52 21.66
CA LYS A 16 8.29 -0.23 21.20
C LYS A 16 7.63 0.46 19.99
N GLY A 17 8.22 0.27 18.81
CA GLY A 17 7.55 0.47 17.52
C GLY A 17 7.92 1.74 16.77
N SER A 18 9.09 1.74 16.11
CA SER A 18 9.33 2.66 14.99
C SER A 18 8.80 2.02 13.70
N SER A 19 7.62 2.42 13.23
CA SER A 19 7.12 2.00 11.91
C SER A 19 7.79 2.84 10.82
N GLY A 20 8.61 2.22 9.99
CA GLY A 20 9.19 2.87 8.81
C GLY A 20 8.11 3.26 7.78
N GLN A 21 8.41 4.23 6.92
CA GLN A 21 7.53 4.61 5.81
C GLN A 21 7.31 3.43 4.86
N ILE A 22 6.05 3.07 4.61
CA ILE A 22 5.68 2.06 3.61
C ILE A 22 5.66 2.73 2.24
N THR A 23 6.36 2.16 1.27
CA THR A 23 6.34 2.61 -0.12
C THR A 23 5.61 1.60 -1.00
N VAL A 24 5.05 2.08 -2.11
CA VAL A 24 4.30 1.27 -3.07
C VAL A 24 4.91 1.47 -4.46
N THR A 25 5.27 0.37 -5.12
CA THR A 25 5.87 0.37 -6.46
C THR A 25 4.91 -0.24 -7.46
N GLN A 26 4.66 0.45 -8.57
CA GLN A 26 3.87 -0.05 -9.69
C GLN A 26 4.77 -0.52 -10.84
N THR A 27 4.44 -1.65 -11.46
CA THR A 27 5.22 -2.20 -12.57
C THR A 27 4.31 -2.78 -13.66
N PRO A 28 4.52 -2.40 -14.93
CA PRO A 28 5.49 -1.40 -15.41
C PRO A 28 5.10 0.03 -15.00
N ALA A 29 6.05 0.97 -15.04
CA ALA A 29 5.77 2.38 -14.74
C ALA A 29 4.89 3.04 -15.82
N VAL A 30 5.07 2.63 -17.07
CA VAL A 30 4.26 3.05 -18.22
C VAL A 30 4.04 1.83 -19.09
N GLN A 31 2.80 1.63 -19.56
CA GLN A 31 2.46 0.62 -20.53
C GLN A 31 1.57 1.22 -21.62
N THR A 32 1.91 0.97 -22.87
CA THR A 32 1.07 1.27 -24.02
C THR A 32 0.49 -0.03 -24.55
N THR A 33 -0.76 0.00 -25.00
CA THR A 33 -1.47 -1.17 -25.53
C THR A 33 -2.42 -0.75 -26.64
N GLU A 34 -2.82 -1.71 -27.47
CA GLU A 34 -3.89 -1.52 -28.45
C GLU A 34 -5.28 -1.61 -27.79
N LEU A 35 -6.28 -1.02 -28.45
CA LEU A 35 -7.65 -1.08 -27.98
C LEU A 35 -8.15 -2.54 -27.91
N GLY A 36 -8.83 -2.89 -26.81
CA GLY A 36 -9.37 -4.24 -26.59
C GLY A 36 -8.34 -5.26 -26.10
N LYS A 37 -7.06 -4.89 -25.95
CA LYS A 37 -6.05 -5.75 -25.33
C LYS A 37 -6.01 -5.56 -23.82
N THR A 38 -5.77 -6.65 -23.09
CA THR A 38 -5.64 -6.63 -21.63
C THR A 38 -4.29 -6.04 -21.21
N VAL A 39 -4.32 -5.16 -20.21
CA VAL A 39 -3.13 -4.64 -19.55
C VAL A 39 -3.02 -5.22 -18.16
N VAL A 40 -1.80 -5.59 -17.77
CA VAL A 40 -1.50 -6.10 -16.42
C VAL A 40 -0.58 -5.09 -15.71
N MET A 41 -1.12 -4.47 -14.66
CA MET A 41 -0.35 -3.61 -13.75
C MET A 41 -0.12 -4.35 -12.44
N ARG A 42 1.13 -4.38 -11.96
CA ARG A 42 1.49 -4.96 -10.67
C ARG A 42 1.72 -3.86 -9.65
N CYS A 43 1.39 -4.13 -8.40
CA CYS A 43 1.60 -3.24 -7.28
C CYS A 43 2.25 -4.02 -6.13
N THR A 44 3.37 -3.51 -5.63
CA THR A 44 4.15 -4.15 -4.57
C THR A 44 4.41 -3.14 -3.47
N ALA A 45 4.02 -3.48 -2.24
CA ALA A 45 4.36 -2.70 -1.06
C ALA A 45 5.74 -3.13 -0.53
N SER A 46 6.49 -2.20 0.04
CA SER A 46 7.83 -2.47 0.61
C SER A 46 7.81 -3.45 1.78
N THR A 47 6.68 -3.56 2.46
CA THR A 47 6.45 -4.49 3.57
C THR A 47 5.06 -5.11 3.46
N PRO A 48 4.82 -6.29 4.05
CA PRO A 48 3.49 -6.86 4.14
C PRO A 48 2.49 -5.90 4.81
N LEU A 49 1.30 -5.76 4.23
CA LEU A 49 0.22 -4.93 4.77
C LEU A 49 -0.61 -5.74 5.77
N THR A 50 -0.19 -5.75 7.03
CA THR A 50 -0.81 -6.59 8.09
C THR A 50 -1.90 -5.89 8.90
N GLY A 51 -2.12 -4.59 8.69
CA GLY A 51 -3.06 -3.78 9.48
C GLY A 51 -4.55 -4.05 9.19
N CYS A 52 -4.85 -4.87 8.19
CA CYS A 52 -6.22 -5.17 7.77
C CYS A 52 -6.27 -6.41 6.87
N THR A 53 -7.40 -7.10 6.92
CA THR A 53 -7.68 -8.30 6.13
C THR A 53 -9.07 -8.13 5.49
N PRO A 54 -9.17 -7.95 4.16
CA PRO A 54 -8.08 -7.99 3.17
C PRO A 54 -7.13 -6.78 3.28
N PRO A 55 -5.94 -6.83 2.64
CA PRO A 55 -4.99 -5.72 2.64
C PRO A 55 -5.62 -4.40 2.22
N CYS A 56 -5.32 -3.32 2.93
CA CYS A 56 -5.82 -1.96 2.68
C CYS A 56 -5.09 -1.32 1.51
N LEU A 57 -5.26 -1.89 0.33
CA LEU A 57 -4.69 -1.42 -0.92
C LEU A 57 -5.85 -1.14 -1.88
N SER A 58 -5.81 0.01 -2.55
CA SER A 58 -6.86 0.41 -3.49
C SER A 58 -6.24 0.85 -4.82
N TRP A 59 -6.92 0.53 -5.91
CA TRP A 59 -6.55 0.94 -7.26
C TRP A 59 -7.43 2.09 -7.72
N TYR A 60 -6.80 3.16 -8.19
CA TYR A 60 -7.49 4.34 -8.72
C TYR A 60 -7.11 4.56 -10.18
N LEU A 61 -8.08 5.01 -10.96
CA LEU A 61 -7.88 5.51 -12.31
C LEU A 61 -7.91 7.03 -12.29
N GLN A 62 -6.86 7.65 -12.81
CA GLN A 62 -6.82 9.10 -13.03
C GLN A 62 -6.66 9.37 -14.51
N LYS A 63 -7.65 10.06 -15.09
CA LYS A 63 -7.54 10.63 -16.43
C LYS A 63 -6.96 12.04 -16.34
N PRO A 64 -6.25 12.52 -17.36
CA PRO A 64 -5.75 13.90 -17.38
C PRO A 64 -6.88 14.90 -17.10
N GLY A 65 -6.71 15.76 -16.11
CA GLY A 65 -7.71 16.78 -15.72
C GLY A 65 -8.90 16.29 -14.91
N GLU A 66 -9.03 14.99 -14.62
CA GLU A 66 -10.10 14.45 -13.77
C GLU A 66 -9.60 14.08 -12.36
N ALA A 67 -10.52 14.08 -11.40
CA ALA A 67 -10.25 13.53 -10.07
C ALA A 67 -10.03 12.01 -10.12
N PRO A 68 -9.19 11.43 -9.25
CA PRO A 68 -9.01 9.99 -9.16
C PRO A 68 -10.33 9.25 -8.86
N LYS A 69 -10.62 8.21 -9.65
CA LYS A 69 -11.80 7.34 -9.49
C LYS A 69 -11.38 5.97 -8.99
N LEU A 70 -12.04 5.48 -7.94
CA LEU A 70 -11.76 4.17 -7.36
C LEU A 70 -12.22 3.05 -8.31
N LEU A 71 -11.34 2.08 -8.58
CA LEU A 71 -11.64 0.89 -9.39
C LEU A 71 -11.74 -0.38 -8.53
N ILE A 72 -10.80 -0.56 -7.60
CA ILE A 72 -10.71 -1.75 -6.73
C ILE A 72 -10.36 -1.28 -5.32
N SER A 73 -11.12 -1.73 -4.32
CA SER A 73 -10.86 -1.54 -2.89
C SER A 73 -10.42 -2.84 -2.21
N TYR A 74 -9.72 -2.73 -1.08
CA TYR A 74 -9.23 -3.87 -0.29
C TYR A 74 -8.51 -4.95 -1.12
N ALA A 75 -7.70 -4.52 -2.09
CA ALA A 75 -6.95 -5.31 -3.07
C ALA A 75 -7.76 -6.21 -4.02
N THR A 76 -8.97 -6.64 -3.63
CA THR A 76 -9.72 -7.69 -4.32
C THR A 76 -11.15 -7.28 -4.68
N SER A 77 -11.72 -6.28 -4.02
CA SER A 77 -13.11 -5.89 -4.21
C SER A 77 -13.26 -4.84 -5.30
N ARG A 78 -13.91 -5.18 -6.42
CA ARG A 78 -14.16 -4.24 -7.50
C ARG A 78 -15.21 -3.21 -7.10
N TYR A 79 -14.91 -1.93 -7.29
CA TYR A 79 -15.81 -0.84 -6.95
C TYR A 79 -16.99 -0.75 -7.93
N THR A 80 -18.17 -0.41 -7.42
CA THR A 80 -19.40 -0.28 -8.20
C THR A 80 -19.26 0.84 -9.25
N GLY A 81 -19.70 0.58 -10.48
CA GLY A 81 -19.55 1.52 -11.61
C GLY A 81 -18.21 1.43 -12.35
N THR A 82 -17.32 0.52 -11.97
CA THR A 82 -16.14 0.18 -12.77
C THR A 82 -16.58 -0.54 -14.07
N PRO A 83 -16.17 -0.10 -15.27
CA PRO A 83 -16.49 -0.78 -16.54
C PRO A 83 -15.83 -2.16 -16.64
N SER A 84 -16.55 -3.15 -17.20
CA SER A 84 -16.10 -4.54 -17.42
C SER A 84 -15.26 -4.69 -18.66
#